data_AF-A0A920FIY7-F1
#
_entry.id   AF-A0A920FIY7-F1
#
_cell.length_a   1.000
_cell.length_b   1.000
_cell.length_c   1.000
_cell.angle_alpha   90.00
_cell.angle_beta   90.00
_cell.angle_gamma   90.00
#
_symmetry.space_group_name_H-M   'P 1'
#
loop_
_entity.id
_entity.type
_entity.pdbx_description
1 polymer ?
#
loop_
_entity_poly.entity_id
_entity_poly.type
_entity_poly.pdbx_seq_one_letter_code
_entity_poly.pdbx_strand_id
1 'polypeptide(L)'
;MRFFFMTHDPTTLNRQGNDVGTQYRSCVFCLNQDQFKVVNSIKDKLNESRIWPKPIVTELALLEQFYEAENYHHNYYNNNKNQGYCKYVIQPKLEKFKKVFSDEIKLK
;
A
#
# COMPACT_ATOMS: atom_id res chain seq x y z
N MET A 1 8.81 3.46 -3.28
CA MET A 1 8.07 4.02 -2.12
C MET A 1 6.96 5.00 -2.52
N ARG A 2 7.14 5.87 -3.53
CA ARG A 2 6.08 6.77 -4.00
C ARG A 2 4.78 6.06 -4.35
N PHE A 3 4.83 4.97 -5.14
CA PHE A 3 3.65 4.17 -5.47
C PHE A 3 2.94 3.66 -4.22
N PHE A 4 3.66 3.04 -3.28
CA PHE A 4 3.12 2.55 -2.01
C PHE A 4 2.33 3.63 -1.28
N PHE A 5 2.93 4.79 -1.02
CA PHE A 5 2.24 5.88 -0.31
C PHE A 5 1.11 6.55 -1.08
N MET A 6 0.89 6.23 -2.36
CA MET A 6 -0.19 6.81 -3.17
C MET A 6 -1.32 5.82 -3.50
N THR A 7 -1.11 4.52 -3.25
CA THR A 7 -2.09 3.45 -3.56
C THR A 7 -3.09 3.17 -2.44
N HIS A 8 -2.80 3.61 -1.23
CA HIS A 8 -3.67 3.47 -0.06
C HIS A 8 -3.61 4.74 0.80
N ASP A 9 -4.52 4.90 1.76
CA ASP A 9 -4.42 5.96 2.78
C ASP A 9 -3.41 5.54 3.87
N PRO A 10 -2.24 6.20 3.97
CA PRO A 10 -1.21 5.86 4.95
C PRO A 10 -1.39 6.60 6.29
N THR A 11 -2.49 7.34 6.46
CA THR A 11 -2.79 8.18 7.65
C THR A 11 -3.83 7.55 8.58
N THR A 12 -4.45 6.44 8.17
CA THR A 12 -5.44 5.71 8.95
C THR A 12 -4.81 4.54 9.71
N LEU A 13 -4.87 4.59 11.03
CA LEU A 13 -4.38 3.52 11.89
C LEU A 13 -5.31 2.30 11.79
N ASN A 14 -4.75 1.11 11.52
CA ASN A 14 -5.46 -0.18 11.49
C ASN A 14 -6.74 -0.17 10.61
N ARG A 15 -6.71 0.53 9.48
CA ARG A 15 -7.85 0.65 8.57
C ARG A 15 -7.40 1.01 7.15
N GLN A 16 -8.12 0.49 6.16
CA GLN A 16 -8.07 0.96 4.78
C GLN A 16 -9.47 1.03 4.17
N GLY A 17 -10.03 2.24 4.06
CA GLY A 17 -11.42 2.41 3.65
C GLY A 17 -12.37 1.69 4.62
N ASN A 18 -13.13 0.73 4.11
CA ASN A 18 -14.09 -0.06 4.90
C ASN A 18 -13.45 -1.28 5.58
N ASP A 19 -12.19 -1.61 5.27
CA ASP A 19 -11.49 -2.75 5.86
C ASP A 19 -10.84 -2.29 7.19
N VAL A 20 -11.31 -2.83 8.32
CA VAL A 20 -10.93 -2.39 9.68
C VAL A 20 -10.31 -3.52 10.49
N GLY A 21 -9.16 -3.27 11.10
CA GLY A 21 -8.40 -4.24 11.89
C GLY A 21 -6.89 -4.10 11.71
N THR A 22 -6.12 -4.66 12.64
CA THR A 22 -4.64 -4.60 12.65
C THR A 22 -4.01 -5.30 11.44
N GLN A 23 -4.73 -6.24 10.82
CA GLN A 23 -4.35 -6.89 9.57
C GLN A 23 -4.41 -5.96 8.34
N TYR A 24 -5.07 -4.81 8.45
CA TYR A 24 -5.17 -3.81 7.38
C TYR A 24 -4.31 -2.56 7.63
N ARG A 25 -3.41 -2.61 8.62
CA ARG A 25 -2.52 -1.48 8.93
C ARG A 25 -1.49 -1.27 7.82
N SER A 26 -1.16 -0.01 7.55
CA SER A 26 -0.06 0.34 6.66
C SER A 26 1.27 -0.03 7.32
N CYS A 27 2.08 -0.87 6.68
CA CYS A 27 3.40 -1.26 7.16
C CYS A 27 4.40 -1.45 6.02
N VAL A 28 5.68 -1.25 6.32
CA VAL A 28 6.81 -1.61 5.46
C VAL A 28 7.79 -2.45 6.27
N PHE A 29 7.93 -3.71 5.89
CA PHE A 29 8.93 -4.62 6.46
C PHE A 29 10.23 -4.52 5.66
N CYS A 30 11.29 -4.04 6.31
CA CYS A 30 12.61 -3.81 5.73
C CYS A 30 13.50 -5.04 5.94
N LEU A 31 14.24 -5.45 4.91
CA LEU A 31 15.13 -6.61 4.99
C LEU A 31 16.42 -6.34 5.78
N ASN A 32 16.77 -5.07 5.95
CA ASN A 32 17.95 -4.64 6.68
C ASN A 32 17.82 -3.18 7.15
N GLN A 33 18.82 -2.76 7.93
CA GLN A 33 18.88 -1.41 8.51
C GLN A 33 19.02 -0.30 7.46
N ASP A 34 19.64 -0.57 6.32
CA ASP A 34 19.80 0.45 5.28
C ASP A 34 18.46 0.74 4.58
N GLN A 35 17.68 -0.31 4.29
CA GLN A 35 16.30 -0.14 3.82
C GLN A 35 15.46 0.62 4.85
N PHE A 36 15.59 0.28 6.14
CA PHE A 36 14.87 0.98 7.20
C PHE A 36 15.17 2.49 7.19
N LYS A 37 16.44 2.88 7.16
CA LYS A 37 16.87 4.29 7.12
C LYS A 37 16.32 5.01 5.89
N VAL A 38 16.39 4.37 4.71
CA VAL A 38 15.88 4.94 3.46
C VAL A 38 14.36 5.16 3.54
N VAL A 39 13.60 4.15 3.98
CA VAL A 39 12.14 4.27 4.07
C VAL A 39 11.74 5.29 5.13
N ASN A 40 12.43 5.34 6.26
CA ASN A 40 12.19 6.35 7.29
C ASN A 40 12.41 7.77 6.74
N SER A 41 13.53 8.02 6.06
CA SER A 41 13.80 9.33 5.43
C SER A 41 12.73 9.72 4.41
N ILE A 42 12.20 8.76 3.64
CA ILE A 42 11.11 9.02 2.68
C ILE A 42 9.82 9.37 3.42
N LYS A 43 9.47 8.64 4.49
CA LYS A 43 8.30 8.93 5.32
C LYS A 43 8.38 10.33 5.92
N ASP A 44 9.54 10.72 6.43
CA ASP A 44 9.77 12.05 7.02
C ASP A 44 9.59 13.16 5.98
N LYS A 45 10.22 13.03 4.80
CA LYS A 45 10.06 13.99 3.69
C LYS A 45 8.59 14.11 3.24
N LEU A 46 7.85 13.00 3.22
CA LEU A 46 6.42 13.03 2.85
C LEU A 46 5.58 13.75 3.90
N ASN A 47 5.86 13.55 5.19
CA ASN A 47 5.21 14.31 6.27
C ASN A 47 5.53 15.81 6.18
N GLU A 48 6.80 16.17 5.94
CA GLU A 48 7.23 17.57 5.75
C GLU A 48 6.54 18.23 4.55
N SER A 49 6.39 17.49 3.44
CA SER A 49 5.74 17.99 2.23
C SER A 49 4.24 18.27 2.38
N ARG A 50 3.61 17.76 3.45
CA ARG A 50 2.17 17.89 3.71
C ARG A 50 1.27 17.44 2.53
N ILE A 51 1.74 16.49 1.72
CA ILE A 51 0.94 15.89 0.65
C ILE A 51 -0.32 15.20 1.23
N TRP A 52 -0.20 14.66 2.44
CA TRP A 52 -1.32 14.09 3.19
C TRP A 52 -1.87 15.09 4.21
N PRO A 53 -3.21 15.17 4.39
CA PRO A 53 -3.84 16.10 5.34
C PRO A 53 -3.57 15.74 6.80
N LYS A 54 -3.09 14.52 7.06
CA LYS A 54 -2.75 13.99 8.38
C LYS A 54 -1.36 13.35 8.33
N PRO A 55 -0.66 13.24 9.48
CA PRO A 55 0.60 12.54 9.54
C PRO A 55 0.50 11.09 9.07
N ILE A 56 1.53 10.61 8.40
CA ILE A 56 1.68 9.22 7.97
C ILE A 56 1.91 8.33 9.20
N VAL A 57 1.01 7.38 9.43
CA VAL A 57 1.06 6.42 10.55
C VAL A 57 1.62 5.05 10.14
N THR A 58 2.22 4.95 8.94
CA THR A 58 2.82 3.71 8.43
C THR A 58 3.90 3.20 9.37
N GLU A 59 3.77 1.94 9.79
CA GLU A 59 4.74 1.21 10.60
C GLU A 59 5.97 0.85 9.77
N LEU A 60 7.16 1.04 10.34
CA LEU A 60 8.42 0.58 9.76
C LEU A 60 9.02 -0.43 10.74
N ALA A 61 9.30 -1.64 10.26
CA ALA A 61 9.88 -2.71 11.06
C ALA A 61 10.89 -3.51 10.22
N LEU A 62 11.81 -4.22 10.87
CA LEU A 62 12.58 -5.24 10.18
C LEU A 62 11.70 -6.45 9.93
N LEU A 63 11.90 -7.13 8.80
CA LEU A 63 11.21 -8.38 8.51
C LEU A 63 11.70 -9.46 9.47
N GLU A 64 10.82 -9.95 10.34
CA GLU A 64 11.10 -11.10 11.21
C GLU A 64 10.68 -12.40 10.52
N GLN A 65 9.42 -12.50 10.14
CA GLN A 65 8.83 -13.70 9.53
C GLN A 65 7.77 -13.31 8.51
N PHE A 66 7.70 -14.09 7.43
CA PHE A 66 6.61 -14.02 6.45
C PHE A 66 5.96 -15.40 6.34
N TYR A 67 4.63 -15.43 6.35
CA TYR A 67 3.84 -16.64 6.13
C TYR A 67 3.09 -16.47 4.82
N GLU A 68 3.29 -17.41 3.91
CA GLU A 68 2.60 -17.42 2.63
C GLU A 68 1.09 -17.66 2.84
N ALA A 69 0.27 -16.86 2.17
CA ALA A 69 -1.18 -17.05 2.20
C ALA A 69 -1.59 -18.28 1.39
N GLU A 70 -2.77 -18.83 1.68
CA GLU A 70 -3.33 -19.97 0.99
C GLU A 70 -3.46 -19.73 -0.51
N ASN A 71 -3.28 -20.78 -1.33
CA ASN A 71 -3.22 -20.69 -2.79
C ASN A 71 -4.40 -19.94 -3.45
N TYR A 72 -5.60 -19.96 -2.86
CA TYR A 72 -6.75 -19.26 -3.43
C TYR A 72 -6.65 -17.72 -3.29
N HIS A 73 -5.78 -17.20 -2.42
CA HIS A 73 -5.47 -15.77 -2.32
C HIS A 73 -4.49 -15.30 -3.40
N HIS A 74 -3.78 -16.21 -4.07
CA HIS A 74 -2.84 -15.88 -5.13
C HIS A 74 -3.58 -15.48 -6.41
N ASN A 75 -3.13 -14.40 -7.05
CA ASN A 75 -3.76 -13.86 -8.26
C ASN A 75 -5.27 -13.56 -8.09
N TYR A 76 -5.72 -13.30 -6.85
CA TYR A 76 -7.15 -13.24 -6.50
C TYR A 76 -7.96 -12.31 -7.40
N TYR A 77 -7.51 -11.07 -7.62
CA TYR A 77 -8.23 -10.11 -8.46
C TYR A 77 -8.45 -10.63 -9.89
N ASN A 78 -7.42 -11.19 -10.52
CA ASN A 78 -7.53 -11.67 -11.90
C ASN A 78 -8.46 -12.89 -12.02
N ASN A 79 -8.45 -13.76 -11.02
CA ASN A 79 -9.31 -14.95 -10.97
C ASN A 79 -10.75 -14.62 -10.57
N ASN A 80 -10.99 -13.47 -9.92
CA ASN A 80 -12.26 -13.13 -9.29
C ASN A 80 -12.78 -11.73 -9.67
N LYS A 81 -12.50 -11.24 -10.89
CA LYS A 81 -12.87 -9.88 -11.34
C LYS A 81 -14.35 -9.53 -11.18
N ASN A 82 -15.22 -10.54 -11.20
CA ASN A 82 -16.67 -10.36 -11.07
C ASN A 82 -17.17 -10.22 -9.63
N GLN A 83 -16.34 -10.51 -8.62
CA GLN A 83 -16.71 -10.35 -7.22
C GLN A 83 -16.97 -8.89 -6.86
N GLY A 84 -17.95 -8.66 -5.98
CA GLY A 84 -18.34 -7.31 -5.55
C GLY A 84 -17.16 -6.50 -5.02
N TYR A 85 -16.34 -7.10 -4.16
CA TYR A 85 -15.13 -6.45 -3.63
C TYR A 85 -14.17 -6.02 -4.75
N CYS A 86 -13.94 -6.86 -5.75
CA CYS A 86 -13.08 -6.54 -6.88
C CYS A 86 -13.63 -5.35 -7.69
N LYS A 87 -14.95 -5.32 -7.93
CA LYS A 87 -15.60 -4.25 -8.71
C LYS A 87 -15.68 -2.92 -7.96
N TYR A 88 -16.02 -2.94 -6.69
CA TYR A 88 -16.30 -1.72 -5.93
C TYR A 88 -15.09 -1.18 -5.16
N VAL A 89 -14.08 -2.02 -4.88
CA VAL A 89 -12.92 -1.64 -4.08
C VAL A 89 -11.62 -1.67 -4.88
N ILE A 90 -11.33 -2.76 -5.61
CA ILE A 90 -10.04 -2.91 -6.31
C ILE A 90 -10.03 -2.15 -7.63
N GLN A 91 -11.07 -2.30 -8.45
CA GLN A 91 -11.16 -1.68 -9.78
C GLN A 91 -10.97 -0.15 -9.74
N PRO A 92 -11.65 0.62 -8.86
CA PRO A 92 -11.46 2.07 -8.80
C PRO A 92 -10.04 2.46 -8.36
N LYS A 93 -9.41 1.66 -7.48
CA LYS A 93 -8.01 1.86 -7.08
C LYS A 93 -7.05 1.68 -8.26
N LEU A 94 -7.27 0.64 -9.07
CA LEU A 94 -6.46 0.39 -10.28
C LEU A 94 -6.64 1.48 -11.33
N GLU A 95 -7.86 1.97 -11.54
CA GLU A 95 -8.14 3.07 -12.46
C GLU A 95 -7.48 4.37 -12.02
N LYS A 96 -7.60 4.71 -10.72
CA LYS A 96 -6.91 5.86 -10.13
C LYS A 96 -5.40 5.73 -10.29
N PHE A 97 -4.84 4.55 -10.01
CA PHE A 97 -3.42 4.28 -10.18
C PHE A 97 -2.97 4.52 -11.62
N LYS A 98 -3.64 3.91 -12.60
CA LYS A 98 -3.32 4.08 -14.02
C LYS A 98 -3.41 5.55 -14.47
N LYS A 99 -4.38 6.29 -13.94
CA LYS A 99 -4.54 7.72 -14.24
C LYS A 99 -3.42 8.58 -13.65
N VAL A 100 -3.00 8.30 -12.41
CA VAL A 100 -1.96 9.08 -11.71
C VAL A 100 -0.57 8.77 -12.26
N PHE A 101 -0.34 7.54 -12.74
CA PHE A 101 0.97 7.05 -13.14
C PHE A 101 1.06 6.68 -14.63
N SER A 102 0.16 7.20 -15.46
CA SER A 102 0.08 6.86 -16.90
C SER A 102 1.43 6.96 -17.61
N ASP A 103 2.20 8.00 -17.27
CA ASP A 103 3.45 8.34 -17.96
C ASP A 103 4.62 7.45 -17.51
N GLU A 104 4.50 6.88 -16.30
CA GLU A 104 5.49 5.97 -15.69
C GLU A 104 5.18 4.50 -16.02
N ILE A 105 3.92 4.18 -16.31
CA ILE A 105 3.48 2.88 -16.80
C ILE A 105 3.67 2.84 -18.32
N LYS A 106 4.92 2.94 -18.79
CA LYS A 106 5.24 2.45 -20.14
C LYS A 106 5.20 0.92 -20.09
N LEU A 107 4.01 0.35 -20.29
CA LEU A 107 3.86 -1.03 -20.72
C LEU A 107 4.61 -1.15 -22.05
N LYS A 108 5.80 -1.74 -22.02
CA LYS A 108 6.40 -2.34 -23.20
C LYS A 108 5.64 -3.62 -23.52
#